data_AF-A0A3M6TNX9-F1
#
_entry.id   AF-A0A3M6TNX9-F1
#
_cell.length_a   1.000
_cell.length_b   1.000
_cell.length_c   1.000
_cell.angle_alpha   90.00
_cell.angle_beta   90.00
_cell.angle_gamma   90.00
#
_symmetry.space_group_name_H-M   'P 1'
#
loop_
_entity.id
_entity.type
_entity.pdbx_description
1 polymer ?
#
loop_
_entity_poly.entity_id
_entity_poly.type
_entity_poly.pdbx_seq_one_letter_code
_entity_poly.pdbx_strand_id
1 'polypeptide(L)'
;MERREILLLLVFSCVYLKCFVQTEKCDPKPLIKKHEGYKQCVYLDTSGKRTIGYGFNMEKAGAREEFIRADPRGHCQGTAGKTFDMFLKSPLTKCSKTCPGCCKDSEISKCLSVPCLDNKYIERLLDSSLKTAIVDAEVVIGNSTFNALCCPVQNAIVNMAYNLGRTKFKDFVKFKAAIEKGDWDKAAYEAKNSIWCGQVKTRCTDISKIIGAGC
;
A
#
# COMPACT_ATOMS: atom_id res chain seq x y z
N MET A 1 -37.12 -22.14 -45.49
CA MET A 1 -36.80 -21.45 -44.22
C MET A 1 -37.83 -20.34 -44.04
N GLU A 2 -38.86 -20.59 -43.24
CA GLU A 2 -40.01 -19.69 -43.09
C GLU A 2 -39.68 -18.52 -42.15
N ARG A 3 -40.29 -17.36 -42.42
CA ARG A 3 -40.09 -16.07 -41.70
C ARG A 3 -40.21 -16.13 -40.16
N ARG A 4 -40.76 -17.20 -39.58
CA ARG A 4 -40.83 -17.43 -38.13
C ARG A 4 -39.48 -17.85 -37.51
N GLU A 5 -38.60 -18.50 -38.27
CA GLU A 5 -37.28 -18.95 -37.80
C GLU A 5 -36.29 -17.78 -37.66
N ILE A 6 -36.40 -16.78 -38.53
CA ILE A 6 -35.51 -15.59 -38.55
C ILE A 6 -35.82 -14.65 -37.39
N LEU A 7 -37.10 -14.54 -36.99
CA LEU A 7 -37.49 -13.68 -35.86
C LEU A 7 -36.97 -14.25 -34.53
N LEU A 8 -36.99 -15.57 -34.34
CA LEU A 8 -36.42 -16.25 -33.16
C LEU A 8 -34.90 -16.12 -33.06
N LEU A 9 -34.19 -16.11 -34.19
CA LEU A 9 -32.73 -15.92 -34.22
C LEU A 9 -32.29 -14.49 -33.90
N LEU A 10 -33.12 -13.48 -34.22
CA LEU A 10 -32.83 -12.09 -33.90
C LEU A 10 -33.10 -11.73 -32.42
N VAL A 11 -34.11 -12.35 -31.78
CA VAL A 11 -34.34 -12.16 -30.32
C VAL A 11 -33.26 -12.89 -29.50
N PHE A 12 -32.68 -13.97 -30.01
CA PHE A 12 -31.58 -14.69 -29.33
C PHE A 12 -30.23 -13.95 -29.37
N SER A 13 -29.99 -13.09 -30.36
CA SER A 13 -28.73 -12.32 -30.44
C SER A 13 -28.70 -11.08 -29.52
N CYS A 14 -29.87 -10.54 -29.14
CA CYS A 14 -29.95 -9.33 -28.32
C CYS A 14 -29.82 -9.61 -26.81
N VAL A 15 -29.99 -10.86 -26.37
CA VAL A 15 -29.85 -11.27 -24.95
C VAL A 15 -28.39 -11.57 -24.56
N TYR A 16 -27.50 -11.74 -25.55
CA TYR A 16 -26.09 -12.09 -25.31
C TYR A 16 -25.10 -10.94 -25.41
N LEU A 17 -25.55 -9.71 -25.64
CA LEU A 17 -24.75 -8.54 -25.28
C LEU A 17 -24.87 -8.28 -23.77
N LYS A 18 -24.60 -9.32 -22.96
CA LYS A 18 -24.19 -9.11 -21.57
C LYS A 18 -22.92 -8.30 -21.66
N CYS A 19 -23.04 -7.00 -21.41
CA CYS A 19 -21.92 -6.12 -21.16
C CYS A 19 -21.07 -6.80 -20.08
N PHE A 20 -19.97 -7.42 -20.51
CA PHE A 20 -19.00 -8.04 -19.63
C PHE A 20 -18.20 -6.88 -19.05
N VAL A 21 -18.82 -6.13 -18.13
CA VAL A 21 -18.11 -5.15 -17.32
C VAL A 21 -17.21 -5.97 -16.42
N GLN A 22 -15.97 -6.19 -16.86
CA GLN A 22 -14.92 -6.58 -15.94
C GLN A 22 -14.86 -5.46 -14.91
N THR A 23 -15.30 -5.75 -13.68
CA THR A 23 -15.05 -4.86 -12.56
C THR A 23 -13.55 -4.88 -12.36
N GLU A 24 -12.85 -3.89 -12.93
CA GLU A 24 -11.44 -3.70 -12.66
C GLU A 24 -11.29 -3.53 -11.15
N LYS A 25 -10.73 -4.55 -10.51
CA LYS A 25 -10.47 -4.51 -9.07
C LYS A 25 -9.39 -3.46 -8.82
N CYS A 26 -9.65 -2.57 -7.89
CA CYS A 26 -8.73 -1.49 -7.60
C CYS A 26 -7.38 -2.04 -7.09
N ASP A 27 -6.28 -1.55 -7.66
CA ASP A 27 -4.91 -1.89 -7.26
C ASP A 27 -4.13 -0.64 -6.80
N PRO A 28 -4.08 -0.37 -5.48
CA PRO A 28 -3.32 0.75 -4.93
C PRO A 28 -1.80 0.52 -4.92
N LYS A 29 -1.33 -0.71 -5.17
CA LYS A 29 0.08 -1.08 -4.97
C LYS A 29 1.05 -0.28 -5.84
N PRO A 30 0.82 -0.05 -7.14
CA PRO A 30 1.75 0.73 -7.99
C PRO A 30 1.92 2.16 -7.48
N LEU A 31 0.82 2.79 -7.05
CA LEU A 31 0.84 4.16 -6.52
C LEU A 31 1.61 4.26 -5.21
N ILE A 32 1.50 3.25 -4.34
CA ILE A 32 2.28 3.19 -3.08
C ILE A 32 3.77 3.01 -3.37
N LYS A 33 4.14 2.06 -4.24
CA LYS A 33 5.56 1.85 -4.60
C LYS A 33 6.21 3.12 -5.15
N LYS A 34 5.47 3.88 -5.97
CA LYS A 34 5.91 5.17 -6.51
C LYS A 34 6.25 6.18 -5.39
N HIS A 35 5.45 6.24 -4.33
CA HIS A 35 5.58 7.26 -3.27
C HIS A 35 6.50 6.85 -2.10
N GLU A 36 6.59 5.57 -1.77
CA GLU A 36 7.41 5.09 -0.63
C GLU A 36 8.88 4.82 -1.04
N GLY A 37 9.09 4.33 -2.27
CA GLY A 37 10.40 3.88 -2.73
C GLY A 37 10.84 2.54 -2.10
N TYR A 38 11.82 1.89 -2.72
CA TYR A 38 12.28 0.55 -2.35
C TYR A 38 13.61 0.59 -1.59
N LYS A 39 13.69 -0.09 -0.43
CA LYS A 39 14.92 -0.26 0.37
C LYS A 39 15.03 -1.68 0.93
N GLN A 40 16.12 -2.38 0.61
CA GLN A 40 16.37 -3.74 1.11
C GLN A 40 16.90 -3.79 2.54
N CYS A 41 17.55 -2.71 2.99
CA CYS A 41 18.10 -2.59 4.34
C CYS A 41 17.26 -1.62 5.17
N VAL A 42 17.42 -1.69 6.50
CA VAL A 42 16.80 -0.74 7.43
C VAL A 42 17.34 0.67 7.18
N TYR A 43 16.44 1.64 7.15
CA TYR A 43 16.72 3.06 7.04
C TYR A 43 15.89 3.83 8.08
N LEU A 44 16.18 5.12 8.25
CA LEU A 44 15.31 6.02 9.00
C LEU A 44 14.37 6.72 8.04
N ASP A 45 13.07 6.64 8.30
CA ASP A 45 12.10 7.46 7.58
C ASP A 45 12.18 8.94 8.00
N THR A 46 11.31 9.77 7.42
CA THR A 46 11.26 11.22 7.70
C THR A 46 10.89 11.54 9.15
N SER A 47 10.32 10.59 9.90
CA SER A 47 9.99 10.71 11.32
C SER A 47 11.06 10.09 12.23
N GLY A 48 12.20 9.67 11.67
CA GLY A 48 13.29 9.05 12.42
C GLY A 48 12.98 7.64 12.91
N LYS A 49 11.98 6.97 12.32
CA LYS A 49 11.62 5.58 12.66
C LYS A 49 12.38 4.60 11.82
N ARG A 50 12.79 3.48 12.42
CA ARG A 50 13.42 2.38 11.70
C ARG A 50 12.43 1.69 10.78
N THR A 51 12.75 1.72 9.49
CA THR A 51 11.84 1.35 8.42
C THR A 51 12.56 0.49 7.39
N ILE A 52 11.85 -0.42 6.71
CA ILE A 52 12.40 -1.30 5.67
C ILE A 52 11.40 -1.49 4.51
N GLY A 53 11.87 -1.87 3.34
CA GLY A 53 11.03 -2.10 2.16
C GLY A 53 10.35 -0.82 1.70
N TYR A 54 9.06 -0.93 1.38
CA TYR A 54 8.20 0.18 0.97
C TYR A 54 7.53 0.88 2.18
N GLY A 55 8.33 1.32 3.15
CA GLY A 55 7.79 2.10 4.28
C GLY A 55 7.29 1.29 5.47
N PHE A 56 7.71 0.02 5.63
CA PHE A 56 7.32 -0.79 6.78
C PHE A 56 8.02 -0.31 8.06
N ASN A 57 7.30 0.42 8.91
CA ASN A 57 7.77 0.86 10.21
C ASN A 57 7.98 -0.35 11.15
N MET A 58 9.22 -0.61 11.54
CA MET A 58 9.60 -1.73 12.40
C MET A 58 9.36 -1.45 13.89
N GLU A 59 9.05 -0.22 14.28
CA GLU A 59 8.79 0.18 15.67
C GLU A 59 7.30 0.20 16.01
N LYS A 60 6.39 -0.01 15.05
CA LYS A 60 4.95 0.00 15.32
C LYS A 60 4.53 -1.21 16.14
N ALA A 61 3.42 -1.08 16.87
CA ALA A 61 2.78 -2.23 17.53
C ALA A 61 2.40 -3.29 16.48
N GLY A 62 2.69 -4.56 16.78
CA GLY A 62 2.46 -5.67 15.85
C GLY A 62 3.51 -5.83 14.73
N ALA A 63 4.51 -4.92 14.65
CA ALA A 63 5.53 -4.98 13.61
C ALA A 63 6.32 -6.29 13.64
N ARG A 64 6.64 -6.78 14.84
CA ARG A 64 7.39 -8.02 15.01
C ARG A 64 6.65 -9.20 14.40
N GLU A 65 5.38 -9.34 14.73
CA GLU A 65 4.52 -10.44 14.29
C GLU A 65 4.27 -10.36 12.78
N GLU A 66 4.04 -9.15 12.27
CA GLU A 66 3.88 -8.90 10.84
C GLU A 66 5.16 -9.21 10.07
N PHE A 67 6.31 -8.77 10.59
CA PHE A 67 7.61 -9.05 10.02
C PHE A 67 7.88 -10.55 9.97
N ILE A 68 7.63 -11.27 11.07
CA ILE A 68 7.74 -12.72 11.18
C ILE A 68 6.80 -13.44 10.19
N ARG A 69 5.57 -12.95 10.00
CA ARG A 69 4.60 -13.53 9.08
C ARG A 69 4.93 -13.29 7.60
N ALA A 70 5.58 -12.16 7.28
CA ALA A 70 6.07 -11.87 5.94
C ALA A 70 7.30 -12.71 5.54
N ASP A 71 7.87 -13.45 6.50
CA ASP A 71 9.04 -14.35 6.46
C ASP A 71 10.40 -13.63 6.49
N PRO A 72 10.89 -13.29 7.69
CA PRO A 72 12.22 -12.77 7.90
C PRO A 72 13.22 -13.90 8.18
N ARG A 73 12.93 -15.08 7.61
CA ARG A 73 13.78 -16.24 7.38
C ARG A 73 13.84 -17.29 8.50
N GLY A 74 12.89 -18.23 8.45
CA GLY A 74 12.96 -19.55 9.10
C GLY A 74 14.00 -20.53 8.53
N HIS A 75 14.88 -20.06 7.63
CA HIS A 75 16.02 -20.79 7.04
C HIS A 75 17.39 -20.23 7.51
N CYS A 76 17.40 -19.18 8.33
CA CYS A 76 18.59 -18.66 8.98
C CYS A 76 18.74 -19.30 10.35
N GLN A 77 19.96 -19.56 10.80
CA GLN A 77 20.17 -20.09 12.15
C GLN A 77 19.66 -19.08 13.21
N GLY A 78 18.53 -19.41 13.85
CA GLY A 78 17.89 -18.61 14.89
C GLY A 78 16.36 -18.71 14.91
N THR A 79 15.72 -18.31 16.02
CA THR A 79 14.26 -18.16 16.07
C THR A 79 13.83 -16.89 15.33
N ALA A 80 12.66 -16.87 14.70
CA ALA A 80 12.18 -15.72 13.91
C ALA A 80 12.17 -14.39 14.71
N GLY A 81 12.02 -14.45 16.03
CA GLY A 81 12.13 -13.31 16.93
C GLY A 81 13.55 -12.71 17.01
N LYS A 82 14.61 -13.53 17.01
CA LYS A 82 16.00 -13.05 17.01
C LYS A 82 16.34 -12.31 15.72
N THR A 83 15.79 -12.77 14.59
CA THR A 83 16.01 -12.11 13.31
C THR A 83 15.40 -10.72 13.29
N PHE A 84 14.17 -10.54 13.80
CA PHE A 84 13.58 -9.21 13.92
C PHE A 84 14.44 -8.25 14.74
N ASP A 85 14.90 -8.69 15.92
CA ASP A 85 15.73 -7.86 16.81
C ASP A 85 17.07 -7.48 16.17
N MET A 86 17.65 -8.38 15.37
CA MET A 86 18.86 -8.12 14.59
C MET A 86 18.63 -7.00 13.56
N PHE A 87 17.56 -7.06 12.78
CA PHE A 87 17.23 -5.99 11.82
C PHE A 87 16.94 -4.67 12.56
N LEU A 88 16.11 -4.70 13.60
CA LEU A 88 15.73 -3.51 14.36
C LEU A 88 16.94 -2.82 15.02
N LYS A 89 18.00 -3.56 15.37
CA LYS A 89 19.22 -2.98 15.96
C LYS A 89 20.34 -2.74 14.94
N SER A 90 20.17 -3.17 13.69
CA SER A 90 21.23 -3.12 12.67
C SER A 90 21.65 -1.69 12.28
N PRO A 91 22.93 -1.47 11.92
CA PRO A 91 23.39 -0.18 11.42
C PRO A 91 22.61 0.28 10.18
N LEU A 92 22.41 1.59 10.05
CA LEU A 92 21.76 2.21 8.90
C LEU A 92 22.77 2.32 7.74
N THR A 93 22.90 1.30 6.89
CA THR A 93 23.84 1.34 5.77
C THR A 93 23.13 1.61 4.44
N LYS A 94 23.78 2.40 3.57
CA LYS A 94 23.39 2.53 2.16
C LYS A 94 23.58 1.18 1.48
N CYS A 95 22.48 0.56 1.04
CA CYS A 95 22.48 -0.70 0.31
C CYS A 95 23.31 -0.53 -0.99
N SER A 96 24.59 -0.87 -0.95
CA SER A 96 25.56 -0.67 -2.04
C SER A 96 26.15 -1.98 -2.54
N LYS A 97 25.82 -3.12 -1.89
CA LYS A 97 26.23 -4.45 -2.31
C LYS A 97 25.00 -5.33 -2.54
N THR A 98 25.16 -6.35 -3.37
CA THR A 98 24.20 -7.42 -3.60
C THR A 98 23.75 -8.01 -2.26
N CYS A 99 22.44 -8.12 -2.02
CA CYS A 99 21.92 -8.70 -0.79
C CYS A 99 22.31 -10.20 -0.77
N PRO A 100 23.21 -10.64 0.13
CA PRO A 100 23.73 -12.02 0.08
C PRO A 100 22.71 -13.06 0.59
N GLY A 101 21.46 -12.67 0.85
CA GLY A 101 20.49 -13.51 1.53
C GLY A 101 20.94 -13.79 2.97
N CYS A 102 20.62 -14.99 3.48
CA CYS A 102 20.97 -15.36 4.83
C CYS A 102 22.33 -16.01 4.99
N CYS A 103 22.99 -15.66 6.08
CA CYS A 103 24.37 -16.00 6.38
C CYS A 103 24.37 -17.19 7.33
N LYS A 104 25.14 -18.22 7.01
CA LYS A 104 25.38 -19.35 7.93
C LYS A 104 26.25 -18.86 9.10
N ASP A 105 26.11 -19.46 10.29
CA ASP A 105 26.84 -19.07 11.52
C ASP A 105 28.35 -19.02 11.31
N SER A 106 28.91 -19.93 10.49
CA SER A 106 30.34 -20.00 10.17
C SER A 106 30.84 -18.86 9.27
N GLU A 107 29.94 -18.04 8.70
CA GLU A 107 30.25 -16.96 7.75
C GLU A 107 29.56 -15.63 8.07
N ILE A 108 29.02 -15.48 9.30
CA ILE A 108 28.43 -14.22 9.80
C ILE A 108 29.40 -13.03 9.66
N SER A 109 30.71 -13.27 9.77
CA SER A 109 31.75 -12.25 9.57
C SER A 109 32.00 -11.86 8.10
N LYS A 110 31.58 -12.69 7.13
CA LYS A 110 31.73 -12.47 5.69
C LYS A 110 30.50 -11.86 5.04
N CYS A 111 29.33 -12.19 5.57
CA CYS A 111 28.12 -11.49 5.21
C CYS A 111 28.17 -10.05 5.69
N LEU A 112 27.67 -9.14 4.88
CA LEU A 112 27.68 -7.71 5.19
C LEU A 112 27.32 -7.43 6.65
N SER A 113 28.02 -6.47 7.23
CA SER A 113 27.74 -5.90 8.56
C SER A 113 26.29 -5.37 8.74
N VAL A 114 25.48 -5.35 7.68
CA VAL A 114 24.08 -4.94 7.69
C VAL A 114 23.18 -5.96 6.98
N PRO A 115 22.12 -6.47 7.66
CA PRO A 115 21.18 -7.41 7.08
C PRO A 115 20.24 -6.73 6.08
N CYS A 116 19.80 -7.50 5.08
CA CYS A 116 18.89 -7.07 4.02
C CYS A 116 17.81 -8.12 3.77
N LEU A 117 16.68 -7.69 3.22
CA LEU A 117 15.59 -8.56 2.76
C LEU A 117 15.57 -8.69 1.24
N ASP A 118 15.29 -9.91 0.78
CA ASP A 118 15.01 -10.18 -0.63
C ASP A 118 13.69 -9.55 -1.06
N ASN A 119 13.56 -9.27 -2.36
CA ASN A 119 12.38 -8.62 -2.91
C ASN A 119 11.08 -9.36 -2.56
N LYS A 120 11.09 -10.70 -2.61
CA LYS A 120 9.94 -11.54 -2.22
C LYS A 120 9.39 -11.19 -0.83
N TYR A 121 10.25 -10.93 0.15
CA TYR A 121 9.85 -10.65 1.52
C TYR A 121 9.39 -9.20 1.70
N ILE A 122 10.04 -8.27 0.99
CA ILE A 122 9.60 -6.88 0.94
C ILE A 122 8.21 -6.75 0.31
N GLU A 123 7.93 -7.51 -0.75
CA GLU A 123 6.59 -7.56 -1.36
C GLU A 123 5.55 -8.14 -0.40
N ARG A 124 5.89 -9.16 0.39
CA ARG A 124 4.98 -9.71 1.43
C ARG A 124 4.70 -8.72 2.55
N LEU A 125 5.71 -7.95 2.99
CA LEU A 125 5.53 -6.86 3.95
C LEU A 125 4.61 -5.78 3.38
N LEU A 126 4.84 -5.38 2.13
CA LEU A 126 3.99 -4.43 1.44
C LEU A 126 2.55 -4.93 1.34
N ASP A 127 2.33 -6.18 0.95
CA ASP A 127 1.00 -6.79 0.87
C ASP A 127 0.27 -6.77 2.21
N SER A 128 0.97 -7.06 3.29
CA SER A 128 0.40 -7.02 4.64
C SER A 128 0.03 -5.58 5.05
N SER A 129 0.95 -4.64 4.87
CA SER A 129 0.70 -3.22 5.20
C SER A 129 -0.39 -2.62 4.31
N LEU A 130 -0.52 -3.08 3.07
CA LEU A 130 -1.57 -2.66 2.15
C LEU A 130 -2.95 -3.13 2.61
N LYS A 131 -3.07 -4.37 3.11
CA LYS A 131 -4.31 -4.86 3.71
C LYS A 131 -4.75 -3.98 4.88
N THR A 132 -3.81 -3.60 5.75
CA THR A 132 -4.10 -2.66 6.84
C THR A 132 -4.55 -1.30 6.32
N ALA A 133 -3.87 -0.74 5.31
CA ALA A 133 -4.24 0.57 4.75
C ALA A 133 -5.62 0.58 4.07
N ILE A 134 -6.01 -0.52 3.42
CA ILE A 134 -7.36 -0.68 2.85
C ILE A 134 -8.41 -0.67 3.96
N VAL A 135 -8.22 -1.46 5.01
CA VAL A 135 -9.14 -1.48 6.17
C VAL A 135 -9.19 -0.11 6.85
N ASP A 136 -8.05 0.56 7.00
CA ASP A 136 -7.98 1.91 7.57
C ASP A 136 -8.74 2.92 6.72
N ALA A 137 -8.63 2.86 5.39
CA ALA A 137 -9.38 3.69 4.47
C ALA A 137 -10.90 3.44 4.57
N GLU A 138 -11.33 2.18 4.56
CA GLU A 138 -12.73 1.80 4.72
C GLU A 138 -13.31 2.29 6.04
N VAL A 139 -12.58 2.15 7.14
CA VAL A 139 -13.02 2.60 8.47
C VAL A 139 -13.10 4.12 8.53
N VAL A 140 -12.14 4.83 7.94
CA VAL A 140 -12.06 6.29 8.02
C VAL A 140 -13.08 6.98 7.09
N ILE A 141 -13.30 6.44 5.90
CA ILE A 141 -14.24 6.99 4.89
C ILE A 141 -15.67 6.46 5.08
N GLY A 142 -15.82 5.31 5.77
CA GLY A 142 -17.06 4.56 5.84
C GLY A 142 -17.10 3.49 4.76
N ASN A 143 -17.31 2.22 5.16
CA ASN A 143 -17.15 1.08 4.26
C ASN A 143 -18.06 1.17 3.02
N SER A 144 -19.33 1.59 3.17
CA SER A 144 -20.23 1.77 2.03
C SER A 144 -19.80 2.92 1.11
N THR A 145 -19.39 4.05 1.69
CA THR A 145 -18.93 5.22 0.92
C THR A 145 -17.68 4.85 0.14
N PHE A 146 -16.68 4.24 0.80
CA PHE A 146 -15.43 3.84 0.17
C PHE A 146 -15.65 2.86 -0.99
N ASN A 147 -16.44 1.81 -0.77
CA ASN A 147 -16.69 0.78 -1.79
C ASN A 147 -17.50 1.28 -2.99
N ALA A 148 -18.20 2.41 -2.88
CA ALA A 148 -18.90 3.04 -4.00
C ALA A 148 -17.98 3.92 -4.89
N LEU A 149 -16.77 4.23 -4.43
CA LEU A 149 -15.82 5.05 -5.19
C LEU A 149 -15.19 4.26 -6.34
N CYS A 150 -14.92 4.95 -7.45
CA CYS A 150 -14.09 4.48 -8.55
C CYS A 150 -12.64 4.20 -8.11
N CYS A 151 -11.97 3.28 -8.82
CA CYS A 151 -10.65 2.82 -8.43
C CYS A 151 -9.55 3.88 -8.31
N PRO A 152 -9.46 4.90 -9.17
CA PRO A 152 -8.46 5.95 -9.00
C PRO A 152 -8.58 6.63 -7.62
N VAL A 153 -9.80 6.99 -7.22
CA VAL A 153 -10.07 7.64 -5.93
C VAL A 153 -9.83 6.68 -4.77
N GLN A 154 -10.29 5.42 -4.84
CA GLN A 154 -9.97 4.42 -3.82
C GLN A 154 -8.45 4.24 -3.64
N ASN A 155 -7.71 4.12 -4.74
CA ASN A 155 -6.27 3.95 -4.71
C ASN A 155 -5.57 5.15 -4.06
N ALA A 156 -6.03 6.36 -4.34
CA ALA A 156 -5.51 7.59 -3.75
C ALA A 156 -5.79 7.67 -2.24
N ILE A 157 -7.00 7.31 -1.81
CA ILE A 157 -7.39 7.27 -0.38
C ILE A 157 -6.58 6.21 0.36
N VAL A 158 -6.43 5.00 -0.19
CA VAL A 158 -5.59 3.95 0.42
C VAL A 158 -4.13 4.40 0.52
N ASN A 159 -3.63 5.14 -0.47
CA ASN A 159 -2.28 5.70 -0.43
C ASN A 159 -2.10 6.73 0.71
N MET A 160 -3.13 7.54 0.99
CA MET A 160 -3.14 8.45 2.16
C MET A 160 -3.17 7.65 3.47
N ALA A 161 -4.07 6.67 3.58
CA ALA A 161 -4.18 5.81 4.75
C ALA A 161 -2.87 5.05 5.04
N TYR A 162 -2.18 4.57 4.01
CA TYR A 162 -0.88 3.91 4.13
C TYR A 162 0.17 4.82 4.77
N ASN A 163 0.22 6.10 4.37
CA ASN A 163 1.22 7.04 4.85
C ASN A 163 0.92 7.58 6.25
N LEU A 164 -0.35 7.86 6.52
CA LEU A 164 -0.79 8.53 7.74
C LEU A 164 -1.10 7.54 8.86
N GLY A 165 -1.51 6.32 8.50
CA GLY A 165 -2.21 5.39 9.38
C GLY A 165 -3.59 5.90 9.79
N ARG A 166 -4.44 5.00 10.30
CA ARG A 166 -5.80 5.34 10.78
C ARG A 166 -5.84 6.56 11.69
N THR A 167 -4.93 6.63 12.66
CA THR A 167 -4.98 7.63 13.73
C THR A 167 -4.85 9.06 13.22
N LYS A 168 -3.98 9.32 12.23
CA LYS A 168 -3.86 10.66 11.66
C LYS A 168 -4.85 10.87 10.52
N PHE A 169 -5.16 9.82 9.76
CA PHE A 169 -6.09 9.95 8.63
C PHE A 169 -7.51 10.28 9.08
N LYS A 170 -7.94 9.82 10.26
CA LYS A 170 -9.26 10.16 10.83
C LYS A 170 -9.48 11.67 11.03
N ASP A 171 -8.41 12.45 11.18
CA ASP A 171 -8.48 13.89 11.46
C ASP A 171 -8.79 14.73 10.21
N PHE A 172 -8.81 14.11 9.02
CA PHE A 172 -9.18 14.74 7.74
C PHE A 172 -10.70 14.94 7.61
N VAL A 173 -11.34 15.56 8.60
CA VAL A 173 -12.81 15.67 8.73
C VAL A 173 -13.46 16.33 7.51
N LYS A 174 -12.92 17.45 7.04
CA LYS A 174 -13.48 18.18 5.90
C LYS A 174 -13.30 17.45 4.56
N PHE A 175 -12.16 16.79 4.39
CA PHE A 175 -11.90 15.91 3.23
C PHE A 175 -12.94 14.79 3.15
N LYS A 176 -13.20 14.09 4.26
CA LYS A 176 -14.20 13.02 4.33
C LYS A 176 -15.60 13.51 3.97
N ALA A 177 -16.01 14.64 4.56
CA ALA A 177 -17.32 15.24 4.27
C ALA A 177 -17.46 15.66 2.80
N ALA A 178 -16.36 16.02 2.13
CA ALA A 178 -16.35 16.30 0.69
C ALA A 178 -16.46 15.02 -0.15
N ILE A 179 -15.72 13.96 0.22
CA ILE A 179 -15.83 12.64 -0.43
C ILE A 179 -17.26 12.08 -0.35
N GLU A 180 -17.90 12.15 0.82
CA GLU A 180 -19.28 11.69 1.02
C GLU A 180 -20.30 12.43 0.13
N LYS A 181 -20.00 13.68 -0.23
CA LYS A 181 -20.85 14.52 -1.09
C LYS A 181 -20.49 14.44 -2.58
N GLY A 182 -19.41 13.73 -2.94
CA GLY A 182 -18.85 13.76 -4.29
C GLY A 182 -18.29 15.13 -4.69
N ASP A 183 -17.94 15.99 -3.73
CA ASP A 183 -17.35 17.31 -3.97
C ASP A 183 -15.84 17.15 -4.17
N TRP A 184 -15.45 16.75 -5.38
CA TRP A 184 -14.06 16.38 -5.72
C TRP A 184 -13.08 17.56 -5.65
N ASP A 185 -13.52 18.75 -6.06
CA ASP A 185 -12.72 19.97 -5.95
C ASP A 185 -12.44 20.32 -4.50
N LYS A 186 -13.47 20.24 -3.63
CA LYS A 186 -13.29 20.45 -2.20
C LYS A 186 -12.44 19.37 -1.56
N ALA A 187 -12.63 18.09 -1.92
CA ALA A 187 -11.81 17.00 -1.42
C ALA A 187 -10.33 17.19 -1.80
N ALA A 188 -10.04 17.53 -3.06
CA ALA A 188 -8.68 17.83 -3.49
C ALA A 188 -8.08 19.03 -2.74
N TYR A 189 -8.87 20.09 -2.53
CA TYR A 189 -8.47 21.25 -1.75
C TYR A 189 -8.13 20.88 -0.30
N GLU A 190 -9.00 20.14 0.40
CA GLU A 190 -8.77 19.76 1.80
C GLU A 190 -7.56 18.81 1.95
N ALA A 191 -7.28 17.96 0.96
CA ALA A 191 -6.07 17.17 0.94
C ALA A 191 -4.81 18.03 0.78
N LYS A 192 -4.82 19.05 -0.10
CA LYS A 192 -3.70 19.99 -0.28
C LYS A 192 -3.51 20.92 0.92
N ASN A 193 -4.61 21.41 1.48
CA ASN A 193 -4.64 22.33 2.61
C ASN A 193 -4.50 21.57 3.95
N SER A 194 -3.46 20.74 4.06
CA SER A 194 -3.19 19.91 5.22
C SER A 194 -1.71 19.96 5.61
N ILE A 195 -1.41 19.77 6.90
CA ILE A 195 -0.04 19.65 7.40
C ILE A 195 0.69 18.50 6.68
N TRP A 196 -0.03 17.41 6.42
CA TRP A 196 0.46 16.26 5.68
C TRP A 196 1.03 16.65 4.31
N CYS A 197 0.35 17.50 3.55
CA CYS A 197 0.82 17.91 2.22
C CYS A 197 2.16 18.65 2.29
N GLY A 198 2.36 19.48 3.31
CA GLY A 198 3.66 20.12 3.57
C GLY A 198 4.79 19.13 3.87
N GLN A 199 4.47 17.98 4.46
CA GLN A 199 5.44 16.94 4.82
C GLN A 199 5.82 16.03 3.65
N VAL A 200 4.86 15.68 2.78
CA VAL A 200 5.06 14.68 1.72
C VAL A 200 5.27 15.25 0.31
N LYS A 201 5.14 16.57 0.14
CA LYS A 201 5.47 17.32 -1.09
C LYS A 201 4.79 16.74 -2.35
N THR A 202 5.55 16.13 -3.27
CA THR A 202 5.05 15.65 -4.56
C THR A 202 3.93 14.63 -4.41
N ARG A 203 3.98 13.79 -3.37
CA ARG A 203 2.93 12.82 -3.06
C ARG A 203 1.57 13.48 -2.90
N CYS A 204 1.45 14.57 -2.13
CA CYS A 204 0.13 15.19 -1.96
C CYS A 204 -0.36 15.82 -3.26
N THR A 205 0.54 16.36 -4.08
CA THR A 205 0.16 16.92 -5.39
C THR A 205 -0.43 15.85 -6.30
N ASP A 206 0.21 14.69 -6.38
CA ASP A 206 -0.24 13.55 -7.18
C ASP A 206 -1.58 13.00 -6.67
N ILE A 207 -1.71 12.82 -5.36
CA ILE A 207 -2.93 12.31 -4.73
C ILE A 207 -4.09 13.28 -4.90
N SER A 208 -3.91 14.56 -4.61
CA SER A 208 -4.97 15.55 -4.78
C SER A 208 -5.39 15.72 -6.22
N LYS A 209 -4.49 15.52 -7.19
CA LYS A 209 -4.85 15.49 -8.62
C LYS A 209 -5.78 14.31 -8.94
N ILE A 210 -5.48 13.13 -8.41
CA ILE A 210 -6.34 11.94 -8.60
C ILE A 210 -7.70 12.14 -7.93
N ILE A 211 -7.74 12.65 -6.69
CA ILE A 211 -8.99 12.94 -5.98
C ILE A 211 -9.83 13.98 -6.74
N GLY A 212 -9.23 15.07 -7.21
CA GLY A 212 -9.94 16.15 -7.89
C GLY A 212 -10.47 15.77 -9.28
N ALA A 213 -9.86 14.77 -9.93
CA ALA A 213 -10.42 14.20 -11.16
C ALA A 213 -11.75 13.45 -10.89
N GLY A 214 -11.94 13.00 -9.65
CA GLY A 214 -13.18 12.40 -9.19
C GLY A 214 -13.47 11.02 -9.76
N CYS A 215 -14.67 10.57 -9.41
CA CYS A 215 -15.44 9.60 -10.16
C CYS A 215 -16.49 10.39 -10.96
#